data_AF-A0A8T4DYT5-F1
#
_entry.id   AF-A0A8T4DYT5-F1
#
_cell.length_a   1.000
_cell.length_b   1.000
_cell.length_c   1.000
_cell.angle_alpha   90.00
_cell.angle_beta   90.00
_cell.angle_gamma   90.00
#
_symmetry.space_group_name_H-M   'P 1'
#
loop_
_entity.id
_entity.type
_entity.pdbx_description
1 polymer ?
#
loop_
_entity_poly.entity_id
_entity_poly.type
_entity_poly.pdbx_seq_one_letter_code
_entity_poly.pdbx_strand_id
1 'polypeptide(L)' 'EEVKEELGSDGRIIARYSGTEKVFRVMIEGKDKKRIRKMAESIIDEVRKEIGK' A
#
# COMPACT_ATOMS: atom_id res chain seq x y z
N GLU A 1 7.60 -4.07 -5.94
CA GLU A 1 8.02 -5.40 -5.44
C GLU A 1 8.68 -5.30 -4.06
N GLU A 2 9.50 -4.27 -3.78
CA GLU A 2 10.18 -4.04 -2.48
C GLU A 2 9.29 -4.23 -1.23
N VAL A 3 8.07 -3.67 -1.19
CA VAL A 3 7.17 -3.83 -0.03
C VAL A 3 6.70 -5.27 0.14
N LYS A 4 6.52 -6.04 -0.94
CA LYS A 4 6.16 -7.46 -0.84
C LYS A 4 7.32 -8.28 -0.28
N GLU A 5 8.54 -7.98 -0.70
CA GLU A 5 9.75 -8.62 -0.18
C GLU A 5 9.96 -8.31 1.31
N GLU A 6 9.73 -7.06 1.72
CA GLU A 6 9.86 -6.64 3.12
C GLU A 6 8.81 -7.29 4.04
N LEU A 7 7.61 -7.55 3.52
CA LEU A 7 6.53 -8.24 4.23
C LEU A 7 6.77 -9.75 4.38
N GLY A 8 7.56 -10.35 3.48
CA GLY A 8 7.86 -11.79 3.48
C GLY A 8 6.60 -12.66 3.37
N SER A 9 6.68 -13.89 3.89
CA SER A 9 5.56 -14.86 3.86
C SER A 9 4.39 -14.51 4.80
N ASP A 10 4.64 -13.68 5.80
CA ASP A 10 3.72 -13.43 6.92
C ASP A 10 2.95 -12.11 6.77
N GLY A 11 3.17 -11.38 5.67
CA GLY A 11 2.50 -10.13 5.38
C GLY A 11 1.74 -10.17 4.07
N ARG A 12 0.82 -9.23 3.91
CA ARG A 12 -0.05 -9.14 2.74
C ARG A 12 -0.25 -7.69 2.36
N ILE A 13 -0.26 -7.43 1.06
CA ILE A 13 -0.64 -6.13 0.51
C ILE A 13 -1.75 -6.28 -0.52
N ILE A 14 -2.77 -5.43 -0.44
CA ILE A 14 -3.87 -5.34 -1.39
C ILE A 14 -4.03 -3.88 -1.80
N ALA A 15 -3.96 -3.62 -3.10
CA ALA A 15 -4.23 -2.31 -3.68
C ALA A 15 -5.38 -2.41 -4.67
N ARG A 16 -6.39 -1.54 -4.54
CA ARG A 16 -7.56 -1.53 -5.43
C ARG A 16 -8.16 -0.14 -5.58
N TYR A 17 -8.70 0.14 -6.76
CA TYR A 17 -9.62 1.26 -6.94
C TYR A 17 -11.00 0.90 -6.41
N SER A 18 -11.69 1.88 -5.83
CA SER A 18 -13.11 1.73 -5.52
C SER A 18 -13.93 1.87 -6.81
N GLY A 19 -14.91 0.98 -7.01
CA GLY A 19 -15.80 1.02 -8.17
C GLY A 19 -16.97 1.98 -8.01
N THR A 20 -17.28 2.40 -6.78
CA THR A 20 -18.42 3.26 -6.45
C THR A 20 -18.01 4.63 -5.91
N GLU A 21 -16.72 4.81 -5.58
CA GLU A 21 -16.18 6.04 -5.02
C GLU A 21 -14.91 6.42 -5.76
N LYS A 22 -14.62 7.73 -5.88
CA LYS A 22 -13.37 8.22 -6.51
C LYS A 22 -12.17 8.12 -5.55
N VAL A 23 -11.90 6.91 -5.06
CA VAL A 23 -10.83 6.66 -4.09
C VAL A 23 -10.01 5.42 -4.45
N PHE A 24 -8.71 5.47 -4.12
CA PHE A 24 -7.80 4.34 -4.17
C PHE A 24 -7.57 3.81 -2.76
N ARG A 25 -7.65 2.49 -2.57
CA ARG A 25 -7.53 1.81 -1.27
C ARG A 25 -6.29 0.93 -1.27
N VAL A 26 -5.47 1.09 -0.23
CA VAL A 26 -4.31 0.23 0.05
C VAL A 26 -4.50 -0.38 1.43
N MET A 27 -4.36 -1.69 1.53
CA MET A 27 -4.39 -2.45 2.77
C MET A 27 -3.08 -3.21 2.89
N ILE A 28 -2.43 -3.10 4.05
CA ILE A 28 -1.19 -3.80 4.36
C ILE A 28 -1.32 -4.47 5.72
N GLU A 29 -0.99 -5.75 5.78
CA GLU A 29 -1.00 -6.59 6.96
C GLU A 29 0.42 -7.09 7.26
N GLY A 30 0.76 -7.19 8.55
CA GLY A 30 2.06 -7.68 9.00
C GLY A 30 2.25 -7.51 10.52
N LYS A 31 3.41 -7.91 11.03
CA LYS A 31 3.68 -7.97 12.48
C LYS A 31 4.04 -6.62 13.12
N ASP A 32 4.68 -5.72 12.39
CA ASP A 32 5.15 -4.42 12.91
C ASP A 32 4.32 -3.26 12.33
N LYS A 33 3.45 -2.70 13.18
CA LYS A 33 2.58 -1.57 12.81
C LYS A 33 3.35 -0.33 12.36
N LYS A 34 4.51 -0.02 12.94
CA LYS A 34 5.30 1.16 12.56
C LYS A 34 5.89 0.97 11.17
N ARG A 35 6.43 -0.21 10.89
CA ARG A 35 6.98 -0.55 9.55
C ARG A 35 5.87 -0.55 8.50
N ILE A 36 4.75 -1.20 8.79
CA ILE A 36 3.59 -1.25 7.87
C ILE A 36 3.07 0.14 7.54
N ARG A 37 2.99 1.03 8.53
CA ARG A 37 2.57 2.40 8.30
C ARG A 37 3.51 3.14 7.36
N LYS A 38 4.83 3.02 7.57
CA LYS A 38 5.84 3.65 6.70
C LYS A 38 5.77 3.11 5.27
N MET A 39 5.58 1.80 5.11
CA MET A 39 5.38 1.17 3.80
C MET A 39 4.12 1.70 3.11
N ALA A 40 3.00 1.81 3.83
CA ALA A 40 1.75 2.35 3.28
C ALA A 40 1.90 3.81 2.83
N GLU A 41 2.55 4.66 3.64
CA GLU A 41 2.80 6.06 3.32
C GLU A 41 3.67 6.18 2.04
N SER A 42 4.75 5.40 1.95
CA SER A 42 5.62 5.39 0.76
C SER A 42 4.87 4.98 -0.52
N ILE A 43 3.98 4.00 -0.44
CA ILE A 43 3.18 3.57 -1.61
C ILE A 43 2.22 4.67 -2.04
N ILE A 44 1.53 5.29 -1.08
CA ILE A 44 0.57 6.36 -1.40
C ILE A 44 1.27 7.56 -2.02
N ASP A 45 2.47 7.91 -1.56
CA ASP A 45 3.23 9.01 -2.12
C ASP A 45 3.64 8.74 -3.57
N GLU A 46 4.05 7.52 -3.90
CA GLU A 46 4.38 7.15 -5.28
C GLU A 46 3.13 7.14 -6.17
N VAL A 47 2.04 6.58 -5.67
CA VAL A 47 0.75 6.55 -6.38
C VAL A 47 0.25 7.97 -6.67
N ARG A 48 0.44 8.92 -5.74
CA ARG A 48 0.06 10.33 -5.94
C ARG A 48 0.86 11.03 -7.04
N LYS A 49 2.11 10.62 -7.31
CA LYS A 49 2.92 11.18 -8.41
C LYS A 49 2.41 10.73 -9.78
N GLU A 50 1.79 9.56 -9.84
CA GLU A 50 1.35 8.94 -11.09
C GLU A 50 -0.14 9.16 -11.37
N ILE A 51 -0.99 9.25 -10.35
CA ILE A 51 -2.42 9.54 -10.53
C ILE A 51 -2.65 11.01 -10.83
N GLY A 52 -3.26 11.31 -11.97
CA GLY A 52 -3.69 12.66 -12.36
C GLY A 52 -2.71 13.44 -13.24
N LYS A 53 -1.65 12.77 -13.72
CA LYS A 53 -1.03 13.12 -15.01
C LYS A 53 -1.99 12.77 -16.14
#